data_AF-A0A2E4EFX8-F1
#
_entry.id   AF-A0A2E4EFX8-F1
#
_cell.length_a   1.000
_cell.length_b   1.000
_cell.length_c   1.000
_cell.angle_alpha   90.00
_cell.angle_beta   90.00
_cell.angle_gamma   90.00
#
_symmetry.space_group_name_H-M   'P 1'
#
loop_
_entity.id
_entity.type
_entity.pdbx_description
1 polymer ?
#
loop_
_entity_poly.entity_id
_entity_poly.type
_entity_poly.pdbx_seq_one_letter_code
_entity_poly.pdbx_strand_id
1 'polypeptide(L)'
;MDAEFNVKPGIDTIQGGIKTTFEVTSQVLDTLKFDFISELNMSIYSIEIDGVSHNNFYRPSNKLIIPLKKQLNKGQFATSRIVYGGHPASTSGAYRYFFSGIMQGDTAFWTMSEPYGAKYWWPCKMDLYDKADSLDITIIHPQHFHAAAPGLLVSRDSIGKNLVRTHWKHKYPVVNYLIAIAVAEYKVTSSTLNYRGKQLPMEDYLYK
;
A
#
# COMPACT_ATOMS: atom_id res chain seq x y z
N MET A 1 -1.41 10.38 -0.79
CA MET A 1 -1.79 9.12 -1.48
C MET A 1 -2.73 8.35 -0.55
N ASP A 2 -3.86 7.89 -1.09
CA ASP A 2 -4.84 7.10 -0.33
C ASP A 2 -4.75 5.63 -0.78
N ALA A 3 -4.56 4.72 0.17
CA ALA A 3 -4.44 3.29 -0.12
C ALA A 3 -5.42 2.49 0.73
N GLU A 4 -6.14 1.58 0.09
CA GLU A 4 -6.94 0.56 0.77
C GLU A 4 -6.37 -0.82 0.45
N PHE A 5 -6.21 -1.66 1.46
CA PHE A 5 -5.75 -3.04 1.32
C PHE A 5 -6.74 -3.98 2.01
N ASN A 6 -7.12 -5.04 1.32
CA ASN A 6 -7.87 -6.16 1.89
C ASN A 6 -6.96 -7.38 1.93
N VAL A 7 -6.68 -7.84 3.14
CA VAL A 7 -5.70 -8.90 3.41
C VAL A 7 -6.27 -9.90 4.40
N LYS A 8 -5.91 -11.17 4.19
CA LYS A 8 -6.23 -12.25 5.12
C LYS A 8 -4.95 -13.02 5.42
N PRO A 9 -4.35 -12.85 6.60
CA PRO A 9 -3.20 -13.65 7.01
C PRO A 9 -3.46 -15.15 6.83
N GLY A 10 -2.45 -15.87 6.35
CA GLY A 10 -2.54 -17.29 5.99
C GLY A 10 -3.06 -17.55 4.56
N ILE A 11 -3.52 -16.52 3.85
CA ILE A 11 -3.81 -16.58 2.42
C ILE A 11 -2.82 -15.68 1.68
N ASP A 12 -2.13 -16.25 0.69
CA ASP A 12 -1.07 -15.57 -0.08
C ASP A 12 -1.65 -14.67 -1.18
N THR A 13 -2.60 -13.80 -0.82
CA THR A 13 -3.25 -12.85 -1.74
C THR A 13 -3.37 -11.47 -1.12
N ILE A 14 -3.46 -10.46 -2.00
CA ILE A 14 -3.80 -9.09 -1.64
C ILE A 14 -4.79 -8.54 -2.66
N GLN A 15 -5.74 -7.75 -2.19
CA GLN A 15 -6.49 -6.82 -3.03
C GLN A 15 -6.21 -5.41 -2.54
N GLY A 16 -6.05 -4.47 -3.45
CA GLY A 16 -5.77 -3.09 -3.09
C GLY A 16 -6.41 -2.07 -4.03
N GLY A 17 -6.59 -0.86 -3.51
CA GLY A 17 -7.05 0.31 -4.25
C GLY A 17 -6.14 1.50 -3.93
N ILE A 18 -5.32 1.92 -4.89
CA ILE A 18 -4.39 3.03 -4.72
C ILE A 18 -4.93 4.24 -5.46
N LYS A 19 -5.19 5.32 -4.72
CA LYS A 19 -5.50 6.62 -5.27
C LYS A 19 -4.31 7.55 -5.09
N THR A 20 -3.82 8.07 -6.21
CA THR A 20 -2.72 9.03 -6.24
C THR A 20 -3.24 10.35 -6.80
N THR A 21 -3.12 11.41 -6.01
CA THR A 21 -3.25 12.79 -6.48
C THR A 21 -1.85 13.27 -6.83
N PHE A 22 -1.66 13.85 -8.01
CA PHE A 22 -0.36 14.28 -8.51
C PHE A 22 -0.43 15.60 -9.25
N GLU A 23 0.70 16.33 -9.26
CA GLU A 23 0.92 17.52 -10.07
C GLU A 23 1.81 17.16 -11.27
N VAL A 24 1.46 17.67 -12.45
CA VAL A 24 2.26 17.46 -13.67
C VAL A 24 3.44 18.43 -13.69
N THR A 25 4.66 17.89 -13.69
CA THR A 25 5.90 18.69 -13.68
C THR A 25 6.54 18.83 -15.08
N SER A 26 6.22 17.92 -16.01
CA SER A 26 6.60 18.01 -17.43
C SER A 26 5.73 19.03 -18.17
N GLN A 27 6.19 19.51 -19.33
CA GLN A 27 5.38 20.42 -20.16
C GLN A 27 4.04 19.80 -20.56
N VAL A 28 4.10 18.53 -20.97
CA VAL A 28 2.97 17.70 -21.33
C VAL A 28 3.17 16.32 -20.70
N LEU A 29 2.09 15.73 -20.21
CA LEU A 29 1.99 14.36 -19.74
C LEU A 29 0.85 13.68 -20.50
N ASP A 30 1.19 12.63 -21.23
CA ASP A 30 0.25 11.86 -22.03
C ASP A 30 0.09 10.41 -21.53
N THR A 31 0.92 9.99 -20.56
CA THR A 31 1.00 8.60 -20.14
C THR A 31 1.39 8.51 -18.67
N LEU A 32 0.63 7.76 -17.87
CA LEU A 32 1.05 7.37 -16.52
C LEU A 32 1.79 6.04 -16.57
N LYS A 33 2.82 5.91 -15.73
CA LYS A 33 3.64 4.70 -15.62
C LYS A 33 3.83 4.36 -14.15
N PHE A 34 3.49 3.14 -13.78
CA PHE A 34 3.73 2.57 -12.45
C PHE A 34 4.57 1.31 -12.59
N ASP A 35 5.51 1.09 -11.69
CA ASP A 35 6.14 -0.20 -11.50
C ASP A 35 5.16 -1.14 -10.81
N PHE A 36 4.91 -2.28 -11.43
CA PHE A 36 3.98 -3.27 -10.90
C PHE A 36 4.22 -4.63 -11.54
N ILE A 37 4.80 -5.56 -10.78
CA ILE A 37 5.21 -6.88 -11.28
C ILE A 37 3.99 -7.61 -11.88
N SER A 38 4.13 -8.03 -13.13
CA SER A 38 3.10 -8.71 -13.93
C SER A 38 3.21 -10.24 -13.88
N GLU A 39 4.34 -10.77 -13.44
CA GLU A 39 4.71 -12.18 -13.65
C GLU A 39 3.96 -13.21 -12.79
N LEU A 40 3.18 -12.82 -11.76
CA LEU A 40 2.65 -13.79 -10.78
C LEU A 40 1.17 -13.60 -10.40
N ASN A 41 0.27 -13.41 -11.37
CA ASN A 41 -1.21 -13.34 -11.15
C ASN A 41 -1.74 -12.05 -10.52
N MET A 42 -0.92 -11.00 -10.41
CA MET A 42 -1.44 -9.68 -10.04
C MET A 42 -2.22 -9.08 -11.20
N SER A 43 -3.51 -8.83 -11.00
CA SER A 43 -4.45 -8.34 -12.03
C SER A 43 -4.92 -6.93 -11.71
N ILE A 44 -5.22 -6.16 -12.75
CA ILE A 44 -5.88 -4.85 -12.62
C ILE A 44 -7.38 -5.10 -12.78
N TYR A 45 -8.18 -4.67 -11.81
CA TYR A 45 -9.63 -4.78 -11.84
C TYR A 45 -10.28 -3.52 -12.40
N SER A 46 -9.77 -2.34 -12.04
CA SER A 46 -10.23 -1.08 -12.62
C SER A 46 -9.17 0.01 -12.54
N ILE A 47 -9.27 0.96 -13.46
CA ILE A 47 -8.50 2.20 -13.46
C ILE A 47 -9.49 3.35 -13.66
N GLU A 48 -9.31 4.42 -12.90
CA GLU A 48 -10.00 5.69 -13.07
C GLU A 48 -8.99 6.82 -13.17
N ILE A 49 -9.25 7.79 -14.05
CA ILE A 49 -8.54 9.07 -14.12
C ILE A 49 -9.56 10.17 -13.85
N ASP A 50 -9.34 10.98 -12.82
CA ASP A 50 -10.28 12.01 -12.36
C ASP A 50 -11.71 11.48 -12.14
N GLY A 51 -11.80 10.27 -11.57
CA GLY A 51 -13.06 9.57 -11.31
C GLY A 51 -13.75 8.99 -12.55
N VAL A 52 -13.15 9.13 -13.74
CA VAL A 52 -13.69 8.58 -14.98
C VAL A 52 -13.00 7.25 -15.31
N SER A 53 -13.80 6.21 -15.56
CA SER A 53 -13.31 4.88 -15.93
C SER A 53 -12.38 4.93 -17.15
N HIS A 54 -11.27 4.21 -17.03
CA HIS A 54 -10.19 4.18 -18.00
C HIS A 54 -9.78 2.73 -18.33
N ASN A 55 -10.12 2.27 -19.53
CA ASN A 55 -9.93 0.87 -19.92
C ASN A 55 -8.69 0.64 -20.80
N ASN A 56 -7.99 1.69 -21.23
CA ASN A 56 -6.80 1.56 -22.08
C ASN A 56 -5.54 1.50 -21.22
N PHE A 57 -5.02 0.30 -21.02
CA PHE A 57 -3.73 0.10 -20.36
C PHE A 57 -3.06 -1.15 -20.88
N TYR A 58 -1.75 -1.25 -20.68
CA TYR A 58 -0.97 -2.44 -21.00
C TYR A 58 0.17 -2.59 -20.01
N ARG A 59 0.73 -3.81 -19.94
CA ARG A 59 1.69 -4.19 -18.90
C ARG A 59 2.96 -4.85 -19.43
N PRO A 60 3.84 -4.10 -20.11
CA PRO A 60 5.11 -4.65 -20.59
C PRO A 60 6.13 -4.67 -19.45
N SER A 61 6.95 -5.72 -19.38
CA SER A 61 8.15 -5.78 -18.53
C SER A 61 7.93 -5.30 -17.09
N ASN A 62 6.90 -5.82 -16.41
CA ASN A 62 6.59 -5.52 -15.01
C ASN A 62 6.25 -4.04 -14.71
N LYS A 63 5.67 -3.34 -15.69
CA LYS A 63 5.12 -1.99 -15.54
C LYS A 63 3.63 -1.97 -15.85
N LEU A 64 2.91 -1.00 -15.31
CA LEU A 64 1.57 -0.63 -15.71
C LEU A 64 1.67 0.71 -16.47
N ILE A 65 1.26 0.69 -17.74
CA ILE A 65 1.29 1.85 -18.62
C ILE A 65 -0.14 2.24 -18.99
N ILE A 66 -0.48 3.51 -18.78
CA ILE A 66 -1.84 4.05 -18.94
C ILE A 66 -1.76 5.30 -19.82
N PRO A 67 -1.96 5.18 -21.14
CA PRO A 67 -2.05 6.33 -22.04
C PRO A 67 -3.30 7.16 -21.73
N LEU A 68 -3.13 8.46 -21.48
CA LEU A 68 -4.20 9.38 -21.18
C LEU A 68 -4.98 9.75 -22.44
N LYS A 69 -6.32 9.78 -22.33
CA LYS A 69 -7.21 10.24 -23.43
C LYS A 69 -7.03 11.73 -23.72
N LYS A 70 -6.75 12.51 -22.68
CA LYS A 70 -6.48 13.94 -22.73
C LYS A 70 -5.12 14.18 -22.07
N GLN A 71 -4.25 14.86 -22.79
CA GLN A 71 -2.97 15.28 -22.26
C GLN A 71 -3.16 16.27 -21.12
N LEU A 72 -2.29 16.16 -20.11
CA LEU A 72 -2.21 17.09 -19.00
C LEU A 72 -0.99 17.99 -19.19
N ASN A 73 -1.16 19.28 -18.93
CA ASN A 73 -0.10 20.27 -19.04
C ASN A 73 0.56 20.51 -17.67
N LYS A 74 1.77 21.09 -17.71
CA LYS A 74 2.50 21.48 -16.50
C LYS A 74 1.63 22.28 -15.51
N GLY A 75 1.73 21.94 -14.22
CA GLY A 75 1.02 22.58 -13.13
C GLY A 75 -0.42 22.11 -12.95
N GLN A 76 -0.94 21.24 -13.82
CA GLN A 76 -2.25 20.62 -13.61
C GLN A 76 -2.17 19.54 -12.53
N PHE A 77 -3.20 19.52 -11.68
CA PHE A 77 -3.45 18.42 -10.76
C PHE A 77 -4.41 17.43 -11.40
N ALA A 78 -4.16 16.15 -11.16
CA ALA A 78 -5.05 15.07 -11.55
C ALA A 78 -5.00 13.93 -10.52
N THR A 79 -5.93 13.01 -10.64
CA THR A 79 -5.99 11.81 -9.81
C THR A 79 -6.01 10.55 -10.66
N SER A 80 -5.30 9.52 -10.20
CA SER A 80 -5.48 8.15 -10.68
C SER A 80 -5.96 7.27 -9.53
N ARG A 81 -6.89 6.36 -9.82
CA ARG A 81 -7.26 5.27 -8.89
C ARG A 81 -7.07 3.94 -9.61
N ILE A 82 -6.29 3.04 -9.01
CA ILE A 82 -6.02 1.71 -9.55
C ILE A 82 -6.50 0.68 -8.52
N VAL A 83 -7.47 -0.14 -8.91
CA VAL A 83 -7.92 -1.28 -8.13
C VAL A 83 -7.32 -2.54 -8.72
N TYR A 84 -6.72 -3.37 -7.88
CA TYR A 84 -5.94 -4.53 -8.29
C TYR A 84 -6.06 -5.66 -7.27
N GLY A 85 -5.60 -6.84 -7.66
CA GLY A 85 -5.44 -7.94 -6.72
C GLY A 85 -4.88 -9.19 -7.36
N GLY A 86 -4.46 -10.12 -6.51
CA GLY A 86 -3.87 -11.38 -6.94
C GLY A 86 -2.87 -11.92 -5.93
N HIS A 87 -1.94 -12.72 -6.43
CA HIS A 87 -0.84 -13.28 -5.66
C HIS A 87 0.41 -12.43 -5.87
N PRO A 88 0.95 -11.77 -4.83
CA PRO A 88 2.21 -11.07 -4.99
C PRO A 88 3.33 -12.03 -5.35
N ALA A 89 4.23 -11.54 -6.19
CA ALA A 89 5.42 -12.28 -6.53
C ALA A 89 6.29 -12.49 -5.27
N SER A 90 6.47 -13.73 -4.81
CA SER A 90 7.38 -14.02 -3.69
C SER A 90 8.73 -14.49 -4.22
N THR A 91 9.79 -13.78 -3.85
CA THR A 91 11.16 -14.30 -3.80
C THR A 91 11.28 -15.33 -2.67
N SER A 92 12.30 -16.19 -2.69
CA SER A 92 12.54 -17.18 -1.62
C SER A 92 13.52 -16.66 -0.56
N GLY A 93 13.50 -17.26 0.64
CA GLY A 93 14.44 -16.98 1.72
C GLY A 93 14.25 -15.60 2.38
N ALA A 94 15.36 -15.01 2.86
CA ALA A 94 15.38 -13.78 3.65
C ALA A 94 14.98 -12.50 2.89
N TYR A 95 14.74 -12.58 1.57
CA TYR A 95 14.44 -11.44 0.71
C TYR A 95 12.99 -11.38 0.25
N ARG A 96 12.08 -12.02 0.98
CA ARG A 96 10.64 -12.04 0.69
C ARG A 96 10.05 -10.63 0.82
N TYR A 97 9.53 -10.09 -0.28
CA TYR A 97 8.82 -8.79 -0.28
C TYR A 97 7.38 -8.88 0.19
N PHE A 98 6.85 -10.10 0.26
CA PHE A 98 5.51 -10.42 0.71
C PHE A 98 5.55 -11.75 1.45
N PHE A 99 4.84 -11.82 2.56
CA PHE A 99 4.67 -13.03 3.35
C PHE A 99 3.24 -13.12 3.83
N SER A 100 2.67 -14.33 3.74
CA SER A 100 1.42 -14.70 4.39
C SER A 100 1.53 -16.17 4.79
N GLY A 101 1.53 -16.46 6.09
CA GLY A 101 1.79 -17.81 6.58
C GLY A 101 1.99 -17.86 8.09
N ILE A 102 2.63 -18.93 8.59
CA ILE A 102 2.92 -19.09 10.01
C ILE A 102 4.32 -18.54 10.33
N MET A 103 4.39 -17.65 11.31
CA MET A 103 5.62 -17.10 11.85
C MET A 103 5.61 -17.22 13.38
N GLN A 104 6.59 -17.93 13.94
CA GLN A 104 6.71 -18.18 15.38
C GLN A 104 5.46 -18.80 16.03
N GLY A 105 4.67 -19.58 15.26
CA GLY A 105 3.44 -20.21 15.74
C GLY A 105 2.17 -19.42 15.43
N ASP A 106 2.28 -18.14 15.06
CA ASP A 106 1.16 -17.27 14.74
C ASP A 106 0.93 -17.14 13.23
N THR A 107 -0.32 -16.99 12.83
CA THR A 107 -0.63 -16.60 11.44
C THR A 107 -0.31 -15.12 11.26
N ALA A 108 0.57 -14.83 10.30
CA ALA A 108 1.09 -13.50 10.04
C ALA A 108 1.08 -13.19 8.55
N PHE A 109 0.95 -11.90 8.27
CA PHE A 109 1.06 -11.28 6.97
C PHE A 109 1.98 -10.06 7.12
N TRP A 110 2.91 -9.87 6.20
CA TRP A 110 3.68 -8.63 6.14
C TRP A 110 4.26 -8.37 4.75
N THR A 111 4.58 -7.12 4.48
CA THR A 111 5.28 -6.68 3.26
C THR A 111 6.65 -6.13 3.61
N MET A 112 7.63 -6.35 2.72
CA MET A 112 8.93 -5.70 2.76
C MET A 112 9.14 -4.95 1.44
N SER A 113 9.27 -3.63 1.52
CA SER A 113 9.34 -2.78 0.32
C SER A 113 10.75 -2.33 -0.02
N GLU A 114 11.68 -2.32 0.93
CA GLU A 114 13.08 -2.00 0.70
C GLU A 114 13.85 -3.17 0.06
N PRO A 115 14.76 -2.92 -0.89
CA PRO A 115 14.93 -1.69 -1.67
C PRO A 115 14.00 -1.60 -2.88
N TYR A 116 13.53 -2.75 -3.37
CA TYR A 116 12.79 -2.85 -4.64
C TYR A 116 11.48 -3.64 -4.53
N GLY A 117 11.04 -3.93 -3.31
CA GLY A 117 9.93 -4.82 -3.01
C GLY A 117 8.56 -4.22 -3.22
N ALA A 118 8.42 -2.88 -3.17
CA ALA A 118 7.10 -2.25 -3.19
C ALA A 118 6.29 -2.70 -4.43
N LYS A 119 6.86 -2.59 -5.63
CA LYS A 119 6.23 -3.00 -6.91
C LYS A 119 5.75 -4.47 -6.99
N TYR A 120 6.13 -5.33 -6.04
CA TYR A 120 5.69 -6.73 -6.00
C TYR A 120 4.28 -6.89 -5.41
N TRP A 121 3.83 -5.95 -4.57
CA TRP A 121 2.56 -6.05 -3.85
C TRP A 121 1.58 -4.88 -4.12
N TRP A 122 2.02 -3.81 -4.80
CA TRP A 122 1.15 -2.72 -5.25
C TRP A 122 1.71 -1.93 -6.45
N PRO A 123 0.87 -1.26 -7.27
CA PRO A 123 1.33 -0.36 -8.32
C PRO A 123 1.86 0.94 -7.71
N CYS A 124 3.13 1.26 -7.96
CA CYS A 124 3.78 2.43 -7.36
C CYS A 124 4.86 3.01 -8.29
N LYS A 125 5.44 4.15 -7.92
CA LYS A 125 6.59 4.75 -8.62
C LYS A 125 7.86 4.43 -7.85
N MET A 126 8.73 3.58 -8.38
CA MET A 126 9.95 3.17 -7.67
C MET A 126 11.08 4.19 -7.87
N ASP A 127 10.94 5.38 -7.29
CA ASP A 127 12.01 6.37 -7.22
C ASP A 127 12.16 6.93 -5.79
N LEU A 128 13.24 7.67 -5.56
CA LEU A 128 13.58 8.27 -4.26
C LEU A 128 13.29 9.78 -4.18
N TYR A 129 12.91 10.39 -5.30
CA TYR A 129 12.80 11.84 -5.44
C TYR A 129 11.36 12.33 -5.36
N ASP A 130 10.43 11.56 -5.92
CA ASP A 130 9.00 11.83 -5.95
C ASP A 130 8.32 11.15 -4.76
N LYS A 131 8.34 11.89 -3.65
CA LYS A 131 7.75 11.45 -2.39
C LYS A 131 6.25 11.75 -2.40
N ALA A 132 5.45 10.78 -1.95
CA ALA A 132 4.09 11.09 -1.54
C ALA A 132 4.17 12.07 -0.37
N ASP A 133 3.49 13.21 -0.46
CA ASP A 133 3.46 14.24 0.59
C ASP A 133 2.87 13.72 1.92
N SER A 134 2.00 12.70 1.81
CA SER A 134 1.23 12.10 2.88
C SER A 134 0.68 10.74 2.46
N LEU A 135 0.36 9.90 3.44
CA LEU A 135 -0.31 8.61 3.27
C LEU A 135 -1.58 8.55 4.13
N ASP A 136 -2.63 8.01 3.54
CA ASP A 136 -3.87 7.66 4.20
C ASP A 136 -4.13 6.18 3.89
N ILE A 137 -3.86 5.29 4.85
CA ILE A 137 -3.83 3.83 4.64
C ILE A 137 -4.98 3.19 5.42
N THR A 138 -5.82 2.45 4.70
CA THR A 138 -6.87 1.61 5.27
C THR A 138 -6.55 0.15 5.04
N ILE A 139 -6.61 -0.67 6.10
CA ILE A 139 -6.41 -2.11 6.03
C ILE A 139 -7.68 -2.81 6.52
N ILE A 140 -8.27 -3.62 5.66
CA ILE A 140 -9.40 -4.50 5.97
C ILE A 140 -8.85 -5.90 6.23
N HIS A 141 -9.15 -6.46 7.39
CA HIS A 141 -8.68 -7.77 7.82
C HIS A 141 -9.68 -8.46 8.77
N PRO A 142 -9.58 -9.78 8.98
CA PRO A 142 -10.39 -10.47 9.98
C PRO A 142 -10.20 -9.92 11.40
N GLN A 143 -11.28 -9.90 12.19
CA GLN A 143 -11.33 -9.19 13.48
C GLN A 143 -10.35 -9.67 14.56
N HIS A 144 -9.88 -10.93 14.44
CA HIS A 144 -8.94 -11.54 15.40
C HIS A 144 -7.49 -11.10 15.18
N PHE A 145 -7.20 -10.43 14.06
CA PHE A 145 -5.89 -9.86 13.78
C PHE A 145 -5.81 -8.38 14.16
N HIS A 146 -4.58 -7.88 14.29
CA HIS A 146 -4.23 -6.47 14.38
C HIS A 146 -3.40 -6.08 13.17
N ALA A 147 -3.62 -4.89 12.64
CA ALA A 147 -2.92 -4.37 11.47
C ALA A 147 -2.11 -3.12 11.83
N ALA A 148 -0.86 -3.07 11.37
CA ALA A 148 0.05 -1.95 11.53
C ALA A 148 0.49 -1.40 10.15
N ALA A 149 0.65 -0.08 10.07
CA ALA A 149 1.16 0.64 8.91
C ALA A 149 1.86 1.94 9.35
N PRO A 150 2.66 2.60 8.48
CA PRO A 150 3.26 3.88 8.79
C PRO A 150 2.24 4.96 9.14
N GLY A 151 2.57 5.76 10.16
CA GLY A 151 1.76 6.90 10.60
C GLY A 151 1.17 6.71 11.99
N LEU A 152 0.12 7.46 12.28
CA LEU A 152 -0.66 7.35 13.51
C LEU A 152 -1.92 6.54 13.25
N LEU A 153 -2.25 5.63 14.16
CA LEU A 153 -3.53 4.93 14.16
C LEU A 153 -4.65 5.96 14.37
N VAL A 154 -5.57 6.04 13.42
CA VAL A 154 -6.72 6.94 13.46
C VAL A 154 -7.95 6.20 14.01
N SER A 155 -8.21 4.99 13.50
CA SER A 155 -9.33 4.17 13.97
C SER A 155 -9.11 2.67 13.72
N ARG A 156 -9.86 1.86 14.47
CA ARG A 156 -9.99 0.41 14.28
C ARG A 156 -11.45 0.03 14.48
N ASP A 157 -12.20 0.01 13.39
CA ASP A 157 -13.66 -0.09 13.41
C ASP A 157 -14.13 -1.46 12.90
N SER A 158 -15.07 -2.09 13.61
CA SER A 158 -15.76 -3.27 13.07
C SER A 158 -16.67 -2.86 11.91
N ILE A 159 -16.58 -3.57 10.79
CA ILE A 159 -17.39 -3.31 9.59
C ILE A 159 -18.36 -4.45 9.26
N GLY A 160 -18.60 -5.34 10.24
CA GLY A 160 -19.45 -6.52 10.10
C GLY A 160 -18.75 -7.71 9.44
N LYS A 161 -19.44 -8.86 9.39
CA LYS A 161 -18.91 -10.13 8.81
C LYS A 161 -17.56 -10.57 9.40
N ASN A 162 -17.31 -10.28 10.68
CA ASN A 162 -16.03 -10.54 11.36
C ASN A 162 -14.82 -9.84 10.71
N LEU A 163 -15.04 -8.69 10.06
CA LEU A 163 -14.00 -7.85 9.48
C LEU A 163 -13.84 -6.55 10.28
N VAL A 164 -12.61 -6.06 10.32
CA VAL A 164 -12.22 -4.79 10.92
C VAL A 164 -11.55 -3.94 9.85
N ARG A 165 -11.84 -2.64 9.87
CA ARG A 165 -11.16 -1.60 9.12
C ARG A 165 -10.21 -0.87 10.07
N THR A 166 -8.92 -0.95 9.82
CA THR A 166 -7.89 -0.23 10.56
C THR A 166 -7.33 0.89 9.70
N HIS A 167 -7.40 2.13 10.18
CA HIS A 167 -7.03 3.35 9.46
C HIS A 167 -5.80 4.01 10.06
N TRP A 168 -4.80 4.28 9.23
CA TRP A 168 -3.53 4.89 9.57
C TRP A 168 -3.30 6.15 8.75
N LYS A 169 -2.71 7.18 9.37
CA LYS A 169 -2.41 8.45 8.69
C LYS A 169 -0.98 8.91 8.92
N HIS A 170 -0.26 9.15 7.83
CA HIS A 170 1.08 9.70 7.81
C HIS A 170 1.08 11.04 7.08
N LYS A 171 1.59 12.11 7.70
CA LYS A 171 1.50 13.49 7.17
C LYS A 171 2.84 14.07 6.71
N TYR A 172 3.83 13.21 6.45
CA TYR A 172 5.16 13.65 6.03
C TYR A 172 5.56 13.02 4.69
N PRO A 173 6.44 13.69 3.92
CA PRO A 173 6.93 13.15 2.67
C PRO A 173 7.62 11.79 2.85
N VAL A 174 7.16 10.79 2.11
CA VAL A 174 7.63 9.40 2.24
C VAL A 174 7.76 8.74 0.86
N VAL A 175 8.82 7.95 0.73
CA VAL A 175 9.16 7.17 -0.46
C VAL A 175 8.53 5.79 -0.38
N ASN A 176 8.16 5.23 -1.54
CA ASN A 176 7.40 3.97 -1.60
C ASN A 176 8.10 2.77 -0.95
N TYR A 177 9.43 2.75 -0.90
CA TYR A 177 10.18 1.65 -0.27
C TYR A 177 10.08 1.63 1.26
N LEU A 178 9.69 2.74 1.90
CA LEU A 178 9.47 2.84 3.35
C LEU A 178 8.02 2.52 3.77
N ILE A 179 7.17 2.19 2.80
CA ILE A 179 5.77 1.84 3.05
C ILE A 179 5.67 0.33 3.23
N ALA A 180 5.10 -0.09 4.36
CA ALA A 180 4.86 -1.48 4.66
C ALA A 180 3.53 -1.64 5.40
N ILE A 181 2.95 -2.83 5.32
CA ILE A 181 1.80 -3.24 6.12
C ILE A 181 2.11 -4.59 6.78
N ALA A 182 1.63 -4.77 8.01
CA ALA A 182 1.76 -6.03 8.74
C ALA A 182 0.44 -6.35 9.45
N VAL A 183 0.01 -7.60 9.39
CA VAL A 183 -1.24 -8.08 9.98
C VAL A 183 -1.01 -9.45 10.60
N ALA A 184 -1.17 -9.57 11.92
CA ALA A 184 -1.03 -10.84 12.62
C ALA A 184 -1.85 -10.83 13.92
N GLU A 185 -1.83 -11.95 14.65
CA GLU A 185 -2.48 -12.07 15.95
C GLU A 185 -1.70 -11.37 17.07
N TYR A 186 -1.30 -10.12 16.84
CA TYR A 186 -0.44 -9.40 17.76
C TYR A 186 -1.10 -9.21 19.13
N LYS A 187 -0.31 -9.41 20.18
CA LYS A 187 -0.54 -8.74 21.46
C LYS A 187 -0.04 -7.30 21.32
N VAL A 188 -0.97 -6.34 21.39
CA VAL A 188 -0.64 -4.92 21.30
C VAL A 188 -0.43 -4.35 22.70
N THR A 189 0.71 -3.71 22.93
CA THR A 189 0.99 -2.98 24.16
C THR A 189 1.25 -1.51 23.85
N SER A 190 0.59 -0.62 24.58
CA SER A 190 0.76 0.83 24.44
C SER A 190 1.57 1.37 25.61
N SER A 191 2.55 2.21 25.31
CA SER A 191 3.35 2.94 26.27
C SER A 191 3.53 4.38 25.82
N THR A 192 4.20 5.18 26.65
CA THR A 192 4.54 6.56 26.32
C THR A 192 6.01 6.79 26.59
N LEU A 193 6.72 7.30 25.59
CA LEU A 193 8.13 7.62 25.67
C LEU A 193 8.32 9.12 25.84
N ASN A 194 9.09 9.52 26.85
CA ASN A 194 9.49 10.91 26.99
C ASN A 194 10.72 11.18 26.12
N TYR A 195 10.56 12.04 25.11
CA TYR A 195 11.66 12.53 24.28
C TYR A 195 11.71 14.05 24.32
N ARG A 196 12.79 14.59 24.90
CA ARG A 196 13.03 16.05 25.03
C ARG A 196 11.84 16.79 25.65
N GLY A 197 11.23 16.21 26.70
CA GLY A 197 10.10 16.80 27.40
C GLY A 197 8.75 16.64 26.68
N LYS A 198 8.72 15.95 25.54
CA LYS A 198 7.48 15.60 24.82
C LYS A 198 7.14 14.14 25.07
N GLN A 199 5.87 13.88 25.36
CA GLN A 199 5.32 12.53 25.47
C GLN A 199 4.97 12.02 24.07
N LEU A 200 5.60 10.91 23.67
CA LEU A 200 5.37 10.26 22.38
C LEU A 200 4.62 8.94 22.62
N PRO A 201 3.48 8.71 21.97
CA PRO A 201 2.82 7.41 22.02
C PRO A 201 3.72 6.36 21.35
N MET A 202 3.82 5.19 21.97
CA MET A 202 4.53 4.03 21.42
C MET A 202 3.59 2.83 21.49
N GLU A 203 3.45 2.13 20.36
CA GLU A 203 2.68 0.89 20.27
C GLU A 203 3.60 -0.23 19.79
N ASP A 204 3.65 -1.31 20.58
CA ASP A 204 4.37 -2.52 20.21
C ASP A 204 3.39 -3.61 19.80
N TYR A 205 3.69 -4.23 18.66
CA TYR A 205 2.90 -5.32 18.07
C TYR A 205 3.73 -6.60 18.17
N LEU A 206 3.45 -7.42 19.17
CA LEU A 206 4.25 -8.59 19.52
C LEU A 206 3.51 -9.89 19.16
N TYR A 207 4.23 -10.88 18.61
CA TYR A 207 3.68 -12.24 18.50
C TYR A 207 3.36 -12.80 19.88
N LYS A 208 2.38 -13.71 19.94
CA LYS A 208 1.92 -14.30 21.19
C LYS A 208 2.88 -15.37 21.72
#